data_AF-A0A7U5GUA3-F1
#
_entry.id   AF-A0A7U5GUA3-F1
#
_cell.length_a   1.000
_cell.length_b   1.000
_cell.length_c   1.000
_cell.angle_alpha   90.00
_cell.angle_beta   90.00
_cell.angle_gamma   90.00
#
_symmetry.space_group_name_H-M   'P 1'
#
loop_
_entity.id
_entity.type
_entity.pdbx_description
1 polymer ?
#
loop_
_entity_poly.entity_id
_entity_poly.type
_entity_poly.pdbx_seq_one_letter_code
_entity_poly.pdbx_strand_id
1 'polypeptide(L)'
;MKNVMNKAWQIARKGQKQFGGKVKEYFAEALKLAWAIYKASKAVATVKTTSGSKNHKSWVAQIVGPHAKWKLDRQFVNAVSENDWDGKVFELKTGVYEVCNAGDREFIRVDGSDIEYIEYADVIAVFA
;
A
#
# COMPACT_ATOMS: atom_id res chain seq x y z
N MET A 1 -3.38 6.55 14.72
CA MET A 1 -2.35 7.39 15.37
C MET A 1 -2.04 7.07 16.82
N LYS A 2 -3.03 6.80 17.71
CA LYS A 2 -2.76 6.52 19.15
C LYS A 2 -1.69 5.44 19.39
N ASN A 3 -1.69 4.37 18.59
CA ASN A 3 -0.69 3.29 18.70
C ASN A 3 0.75 3.74 18.36
N VAL A 4 0.93 4.67 17.41
CA VAL A 4 2.26 5.16 17.00
C VAL A 4 2.88 6.00 18.11
N MET A 5 2.13 6.94 18.69
CA MET A 5 2.64 7.81 19.75
C MET A 5 2.96 7.04 21.03
N ASN A 6 2.11 6.08 21.41
CA ASN A 6 2.41 5.20 22.55
C ASN A 6 3.68 4.37 22.31
N LYS A 7 3.89 3.87 21.08
CA LYS A 7 5.11 3.14 20.72
C LYS A 7 6.34 4.03 20.72
N ALA A 8 6.23 5.25 20.19
CA ALA A 8 7.30 6.24 20.22
C ALA A 8 7.69 6.59 21.67
N TRP A 9 6.71 6.80 22.56
CA TRP A 9 6.98 7.02 23.98
C TRP A 9 7.74 5.86 24.63
N GLN A 10 7.35 4.62 24.34
CA GLN A 10 8.03 3.42 24.84
C GLN A 10 9.48 3.33 24.33
N ILE A 11 9.71 3.60 23.05
CA ILE A 11 11.05 3.59 22.44
C ILE A 11 11.91 4.69 23.06
N ALA A 12 11.38 5.91 23.19
CA ALA A 12 12.10 7.03 23.80
C ALA A 12 12.47 6.75 25.28
N ARG A 13 11.56 6.13 26.05
CA ARG A 13 11.84 5.68 27.42
C ARG A 13 12.89 4.58 27.51
N LYS A 14 12.96 3.67 26.53
CA LYS A 14 14.03 2.67 26.45
C LYS A 14 15.38 3.32 26.18
N GLY A 15 15.44 4.26 25.23
CA GLY A 15 16.65 5.05 24.96
C GLY A 15 17.13 5.79 26.20
N GLN A 16 16.22 6.46 26.91
CA GLN A 16 16.51 7.12 28.18
C GLN A 16 17.11 6.16 29.24
N LYS A 17 16.54 4.95 29.38
CA LYS A 17 17.03 3.96 30.35
C LYS A 17 18.42 3.41 30.00
N GLN A 18 18.73 3.27 28.71
CA GLN A 18 19.96 2.67 28.23
C GLN A 18 21.12 3.67 28.16
N PHE A 19 20.83 4.91 27.75
CA PHE A 19 21.85 5.93 27.45
C PHE A 19 21.79 7.16 28.37
N GLY A 20 20.78 7.25 29.25
CA GLY A 20 20.57 8.41 30.13
C GLY A 20 19.87 9.58 29.42
N GLY A 21 19.87 10.76 30.05
CA GLY A 21 19.28 11.98 29.49
C GLY A 21 17.75 12.12 29.69
N LYS A 22 17.13 13.00 28.90
CA LYS A 22 15.68 13.29 28.96
C LYS A 22 14.95 12.61 27.81
N VAL A 23 13.76 12.07 28.08
CA VAL A 23 12.92 11.39 27.06
C VAL A 23 12.69 12.25 25.82
N LYS A 24 12.51 13.56 25.98
CA LYS A 24 12.29 14.53 24.88
C LYS A 24 13.42 14.55 23.85
N GLU A 25 14.63 14.18 24.23
CA GLU A 25 15.80 14.15 23.33
C GLU A 25 15.72 12.97 22.36
N TYR A 26 15.09 11.86 22.78
CA TYR A 26 14.94 10.66 21.96
C TYR A 26 13.67 10.65 21.12
N PHE A 27 12.78 11.63 21.31
CA PHE A 27 11.43 11.57 20.78
C PHE A 27 11.40 11.60 19.25
N ALA A 28 12.21 12.44 18.61
CA ALA A 28 12.25 12.55 17.16
C ALA A 28 12.62 11.21 16.49
N GLU A 29 13.65 10.54 17.00
CA GLU A 29 14.11 9.26 16.45
C GLU A 29 13.15 8.12 16.81
N ALA A 30 12.64 8.12 18.04
CA ALA A 30 11.64 7.15 18.47
C ALA A 30 10.35 7.20 17.63
N LEU A 31 9.98 8.38 17.15
CA LEU A 31 8.80 8.59 16.31
C LEU A 31 9.02 8.05 14.90
N LYS A 32 10.21 8.23 14.31
CA LYS A 32 10.58 7.59 13.04
C LYS A 32 10.53 6.06 13.14
N LEU A 33 11.11 5.50 14.21
CA LEU A 33 11.09 4.05 14.45
C LEU A 33 9.67 3.52 14.66
N ALA A 34 8.85 4.21 15.46
CA ALA A 34 7.46 3.85 15.67
C ALA A 34 6.65 3.89 14.37
N TRP A 35 6.92 4.89 13.51
CA TRP A 35 6.28 5.01 12.20
C TRP A 35 6.70 3.87 11.27
N ALA A 36 8.00 3.53 11.22
CA ALA A 36 8.49 2.40 10.45
C ALA A 36 7.85 1.07 10.90
N ILE A 37 7.75 0.83 12.21
CA ILE A 37 7.06 -0.35 12.77
C ILE A 37 5.58 -0.36 12.40
N TYR A 38 4.91 0.79 12.49
CA TYR A 38 3.50 0.90 12.11
C TYR A 38 3.27 0.61 10.62
N LYS A 39 4.11 1.16 9.74
CA LYS A 39 4.05 0.85 8.30
C LYS A 39 4.33 -0.62 8.03
N ALA A 40 5.33 -1.21 8.69
CA ALA A 40 5.59 -2.65 8.59
C ALA A 40 4.41 -3.51 9.09
N SER A 41 3.69 -3.04 10.11
CA SER A 41 2.49 -3.75 10.61
C SER A 41 1.29 -3.65 9.67
N LYS A 42 1.26 -2.65 8.78
CA LYS A 42 0.31 -2.56 7.68
C LYS A 42 0.97 -2.97 6.36
N ALA A 43 1.31 -4.25 6.27
CA ALA A 43 1.97 -4.82 5.09
C ALA A 43 1.09 -4.87 3.82
N VAL A 44 -0.20 -4.54 3.96
CA VAL A 44 -1.16 -4.57 2.86
C VAL A 44 -1.97 -3.26 2.81
N ALA A 45 -2.13 -2.74 1.60
CA ALA A 45 -3.06 -1.67 1.28
C ALA A 45 -4.41 -2.26 0.87
N THR A 46 -5.50 -1.56 1.19
CA THR A 46 -6.85 -1.99 0.84
C THR A 46 -7.38 -1.11 -0.27
N VAL A 47 -7.68 -1.71 -1.42
CA VAL A 47 -8.34 -1.04 -2.55
C VAL A 47 -9.78 -1.55 -2.65
N LYS A 48 -10.72 -0.62 -2.74
CA LYS A 48 -12.12 -0.93 -3.01
C LYS A 48 -12.49 -0.49 -4.42
N THR A 49 -13.08 -1.39 -5.18
CA THR A 49 -13.71 -1.07 -6.47
C THR A 49 -15.20 -1.39 -6.38
N THR A 50 -15.99 -0.86 -7.31
CA THR A 50 -17.35 -1.40 -7.53
C THR A 50 -17.28 -2.85 -8.02
N SER A 51 -18.40 -3.58 -8.07
CA SER A 51 -18.45 -4.89 -8.75
C SER A 51 -18.34 -4.79 -10.27
N GLY A 52 -18.51 -3.58 -10.81
CA GLY A 52 -18.59 -3.31 -12.24
C GLY A 52 -19.93 -3.71 -12.85
N SER A 53 -20.07 -3.51 -14.16
CA SER A 53 -21.26 -3.92 -14.91
C SER A 53 -21.09 -5.31 -15.54
N LYS A 54 -22.12 -5.81 -16.22
CA LYS A 54 -22.04 -7.07 -16.99
C LYS A 54 -20.92 -7.04 -18.04
N ASN A 55 -20.64 -5.87 -18.63
CA ASN A 55 -19.67 -5.70 -19.72
C ASN A 55 -18.33 -5.15 -19.25
N HIS A 56 -18.30 -4.49 -18.09
CA HIS A 56 -17.10 -3.87 -17.53
C HIS A 56 -16.95 -4.29 -16.06
N LYS A 57 -16.44 -5.51 -15.84
CA LYS A 57 -16.14 -6.01 -14.51
C LYS A 57 -14.91 -5.31 -13.94
N SER A 58 -14.96 -4.97 -12.66
CA SER A 58 -13.82 -4.42 -11.95
C SER A 58 -12.82 -5.51 -11.59
N TRP A 59 -11.54 -5.17 -11.64
CA TRP A 59 -10.44 -6.08 -11.37
C TRP A 59 -9.20 -5.29 -10.94
N VAL A 60 -8.27 -5.95 -10.26
CA VAL A 60 -6.95 -5.42 -9.95
C VAL A 60 -5.91 -6.42 -10.41
N ALA A 61 -4.85 -5.95 -11.06
CA ALA A 61 -3.74 -6.79 -11.48
C ALA A 61 -2.41 -6.18 -11.07
N GLN A 62 -1.52 -7.00 -10.51
CA GLN A 62 -0.14 -6.61 -10.26
C GLN A 62 0.61 -6.56 -11.59
N ILE A 63 1.38 -5.50 -11.80
CA ILE A 63 2.33 -5.42 -12.89
C ILE A 63 3.62 -6.11 -12.42
N VAL A 64 3.98 -7.20 -13.09
CA VAL A 64 5.14 -8.03 -12.72
C VAL A 64 6.35 -7.77 -13.62
N GLY A 65 6.15 -7.13 -14.77
CA GLY A 65 7.21 -6.82 -15.72
C GLY A 65 6.68 -6.37 -17.08
N PRO A 66 7.56 -6.26 -18.09
CA PRO A 66 7.16 -5.95 -19.45
C PRO A 66 6.64 -7.18 -20.19
N HIS A 67 5.65 -7.00 -21.07
CA HIS A 67 5.14 -8.04 -21.96
C HIS A 67 5.35 -7.66 -23.43
N ALA A 68 5.90 -8.56 -24.25
CA ALA A 68 6.27 -8.26 -25.65
C ALA A 68 5.10 -7.67 -26.49
N LYS A 69 3.93 -8.31 -26.44
CA LYS A 69 2.70 -7.85 -27.13
C LYS A 69 1.96 -6.73 -26.38
N TRP A 70 1.67 -6.94 -25.09
CA TRP A 70 0.75 -6.10 -24.30
C TRP A 70 1.43 -5.01 -23.48
N LYS A 71 2.75 -4.82 -23.67
CA LYS A 71 3.64 -3.87 -23.00
C LYS A 71 3.86 -4.13 -21.51
N LEU A 72 2.83 -4.50 -20.77
CA LEU A 72 2.90 -4.85 -19.35
C LEU A 72 2.38 -6.27 -19.13
N ASP A 73 3.12 -7.04 -18.33
CA ASP A 73 2.72 -8.35 -17.83
C ASP A 73 1.92 -8.18 -16.54
N ARG A 74 0.77 -8.86 -16.47
CA ARG A 74 -0.28 -8.63 -15.47
C ARG A 74 -0.63 -9.93 -14.76
N GLN A 75 -0.50 -9.92 -13.44
CA GLN A 75 -0.98 -11.00 -12.59
C GLN A 75 -2.20 -10.54 -11.81
N PHE A 76 -3.37 -11.08 -12.15
CA PHE A 76 -4.63 -10.69 -11.51
C PHE A 76 -4.66 -11.06 -10.03
N VAL A 77 -5.13 -10.13 -9.20
CA VAL A 77 -5.29 -10.28 -7.76
C VAL A 77 -6.74 -10.68 -7.47
N ASN A 78 -6.93 -11.70 -6.63
CA ASN A 78 -8.26 -12.09 -6.20
C ASN A 78 -8.80 -11.12 -5.14
N ALA A 79 -10.08 -10.79 -5.22
CA ALA A 79 -10.75 -10.02 -4.18
C ALA A 79 -10.85 -10.86 -2.90
N VAL A 80 -10.58 -10.23 -1.76
CA VAL A 80 -10.77 -10.84 -0.42
C VAL A 80 -12.24 -10.87 -0.04
N SER A 81 -13.02 -9.90 -0.53
CA SER A 81 -14.47 -9.91 -0.46
C SER A 81 -15.08 -9.32 -1.70
N GLU A 82 -16.17 -9.90 -2.17
CA GLU A 82 -16.95 -9.43 -3.32
C GLU A 82 -18.44 -9.59 -3.02
N ASN A 83 -19.21 -8.51 -3.15
CA ASN A 83 -20.66 -8.58 -3.20
C ASN A 83 -21.23 -7.47 -4.11
N ASP A 84 -22.43 -7.65 -4.63
CA ASP A 84 -23.02 -6.74 -5.63
C ASP A 84 -23.31 -5.32 -5.11
N TRP A 85 -23.36 -5.11 -3.79
CA TRP A 85 -23.69 -3.80 -3.18
C TRP A 85 -22.46 -3.00 -2.73
N ASP A 86 -21.52 -3.64 -2.05
CA ASP A 86 -20.30 -3.05 -1.46
C ASP A 86 -19.08 -3.19 -2.39
N GLY A 87 -19.25 -3.86 -3.53
CA GLY A 87 -18.21 -3.98 -4.55
C GLY A 87 -17.19 -5.08 -4.24
N LYS A 88 -15.95 -4.87 -4.70
CA LYS A 88 -14.81 -5.77 -4.51
C LYS A 88 -13.77 -5.09 -3.64
N VAL A 89 -13.19 -5.87 -2.73
CA VAL A 89 -12.11 -5.42 -1.84
C VAL A 89 -10.88 -6.26 -2.12
N PHE A 90 -9.76 -5.58 -2.37
CA PHE A 90 -8.46 -6.19 -2.64
C PHE A 90 -7.47 -5.80 -1.56
N GLU A 91 -6.67 -6.77 -1.12
CA GLU A 91 -5.51 -6.54 -0.26
C GLU A 91 -4.25 -6.66 -1.10
N LEU A 92 -3.52 -5.54 -1.21
CA LEU A 92 -2.36 -5.39 -2.08
C LEU A 92 -1.10 -5.30 -1.25
N LYS A 93 -0.08 -6.07 -1.62
CA LYS A 93 1.25 -5.95 -1.02
C LYS A 93 2.03 -4.83 -1.72
N THR A 94 3.25 -4.57 -1.26
CA THR A 94 4.15 -3.64 -1.96
C THR A 94 4.34 -4.07 -3.42
N GLY A 95 4.13 -3.13 -4.34
CA GLY A 95 4.21 -3.37 -5.78
C GLY A 95 3.48 -2.32 -6.62
N VAL A 96 3.50 -2.50 -7.94
CA VAL A 96 2.77 -1.67 -8.89
C VAL A 96 1.56 -2.45 -9.40
N TYR A 97 0.40 -1.79 -9.50
CA TYR A 97 -0.87 -2.40 -9.88
C TYR A 97 -1.61 -1.55 -10.91
N GLU A 98 -2.37 -2.21 -11.77
CA GLU A 98 -3.43 -1.58 -12.56
C GLU A 98 -4.77 -1.92 -11.91
N VAL A 99 -5.55 -0.88 -11.63
CA VAL A 99 -6.87 -0.97 -11.02
C VAL A 99 -7.89 -0.59 -12.08
N CYS A 100 -8.81 -1.51 -12.37
CA CYS A 100 -9.97 -1.26 -13.20
C CYS A 100 -11.21 -1.17 -12.32
N ASN A 101 -11.88 -0.02 -12.33
CA ASN A 101 -13.16 0.19 -11.66
C ASN A 101 -14.24 0.46 -12.71
N ALA A 102 -15.07 -0.53 -13.00
CA ALA A 102 -16.16 -0.45 -13.98
C ALA A 102 -15.75 0.03 -15.39
N GLY A 103 -14.49 -0.13 -15.78
CA GLY A 103 -13.95 0.27 -17.10
C GLY A 103 -12.94 1.41 -17.02
N ASP A 104 -12.98 2.22 -15.96
CA ASP A 104 -11.98 3.25 -15.69
C ASP A 104 -10.72 2.60 -15.14
N ARG A 105 -9.57 2.93 -15.72
CA ARG A 105 -8.30 2.26 -15.46
C ARG A 105 -7.25 3.26 -14.98
N GLU A 106 -6.65 2.95 -13.84
CA GLU A 106 -5.63 3.76 -13.19
C GLU A 106 -4.47 2.86 -12.76
N PHE A 107 -3.27 3.44 -12.67
CA PHE A 107 -2.10 2.75 -12.13
C PHE A 107 -1.78 3.28 -10.73
N ILE A 108 -1.47 2.34 -9.84
CA ILE A 108 -1.09 2.67 -8.48
C ILE A 108 0.22 1.99 -8.09
N ARG A 109 0.99 2.69 -7.28
CA ARG A 109 2.12 2.14 -6.53
C ARG A 109 1.69 1.95 -5.07
N VAL A 110 1.91 0.76 -4.57
CA VAL A 110 1.62 0.38 -3.18
C VAL A 110 2.94 0.21 -2.45
N ASP A 111 3.09 0.91 -1.33
CA ASP A 111 4.23 0.79 -0.42
C ASP A 111 3.71 0.57 1.01
N GLY A 112 3.51 -0.70 1.39
CA GLY A 112 2.83 -1.07 2.63
C GLY A 112 1.33 -0.76 2.56
N SER A 113 0.84 0.20 3.36
CA SER A 113 -0.54 0.69 3.28
C SER A 113 -0.72 1.93 2.42
N ASP A 114 0.38 2.53 2.00
CA ASP A 114 0.36 3.80 1.27
C ASP A 114 0.12 3.50 -0.21
N ILE A 115 -0.79 4.27 -0.83
CA ILE A 115 -1.17 4.16 -2.24
C ILE A 115 -0.86 5.49 -2.90
N GLU A 116 -0.09 5.44 -3.98
CA GLU A 116 0.26 6.56 -4.84
C GLU A 116 -0.26 6.29 -6.25
N TYR A 117 -0.97 7.24 -6.85
CA TYR A 117 -1.37 7.16 -8.25
C TYR A 117 -0.21 7.58 -9.13
N ILE A 118 0.08 6.78 -10.15
CA ILE A 118 1.22 7.00 -11.05
C ILE A 118 0.77 6.94 -12.50
N GLU A 119 1.52 7.61 -13.37
CA GLU A 119 1.23 7.60 -14.80
C GLU A 119 1.78 6.34 -15.46
N TYR A 120 1.22 5.98 -16.62
CA TYR A 120 1.68 4.82 -17.38
C TYR A 120 3.17 4.90 -17.76
N ALA A 121 3.69 6.10 -18.01
CA ALA A 121 5.10 6.33 -18.31
C ALA A 121 5.99 5.94 -17.12
N ASP A 122 5.58 6.27 -15.90
CA ASP A 122 6.30 5.92 -14.67
C ASP A 122 6.27 4.41 -14.43
N VAL A 123 5.13 3.76 -14.72
CA VAL A 123 5.03 2.29 -14.67
C VAL A 123 6.04 1.65 -15.61
N ILE A 124 6.14 2.13 -16.86
CA ILE A 124 7.16 1.60 -17.79
C ILE A 124 8.56 1.84 -17.23
N ALA A 125 8.86 3.04 -16.73
CA ALA A 125 10.18 3.38 -16.22
C ALA A 125 10.62 2.50 -15.03
N VAL A 126 9.68 1.99 -14.24
CA VAL A 126 9.96 1.02 -13.16
C VAL A 126 10.45 -0.34 -13.68
N PHE A 127 10.04 -0.73 -14.89
CA PHE A 127 10.30 -2.05 -15.48
C PHE A 127 11.14 -2.01 -16.77
N ALA A 128 11.65 -0.84 -17.16
CA ALA A 128 12.56 -0.63 -18.28
C ALA A 128 14.01 -0.89 -17.86
#